data_AF-A0A9D9QJT2-F1
#
_entry.id   AF-A0A9D9QJT2-F1
#
_cell.length_a   1.000
_cell.length_b   1.000
_cell.length_c   1.000
_cell.angle_alpha   90.00
_cell.angle_beta   90.00
_cell.angle_gamma   90.00
#
_symmetry.space_group_name_H-M   'P 1'
#
loop_
_entity.id
_entity.type
_entity.pdbx_description
1 polymer ?
#
loop_
_entity_poly.entity_id
_entity_poly.type
_entity_poly.pdbx_seq_one_letter_code
_entity_poly.pdbx_strand_id
1 'polypeptide(L)'
;MSSLKTICRYNLILFLLLFSTALWGADLDQYYKTVQNSKEVPDRALNEIFRQETSASKILEAVGSCKERIQDKYNIFYQTANLALMCGKYDLAQQYFQLAFDANQEAWYSLYMSAALLYEQGEFELPYLKFRVVQEKAQAPLKDKAKAMGGAVMLSQGKSEAGIRQLASCLATSSDDSVLYLVYDISSAFLLSEIKNAAAKKLKAGGFEGRLASEKAAFPITPSRIFLSSDYSDTTISKAVESQTRTSTQAEQDASVRRPVAIQVGSFGNETNARNMEKKLKDLGVKPVVNTVKSGDKTLYKVSIPVDADMDVNNTVLLLKDNGIESYYVF
;
A
#
# COMPACT_ATOMS: atom_id res chain seq x y z
N MET A 1 10.32 27.54 -10.13
CA MET A 1 11.24 26.76 -9.26
C MET A 1 11.07 27.05 -7.76
N SER A 2 9.90 27.49 -7.28
CA SER A 2 9.71 27.89 -5.86
C SER A 2 8.77 27.00 -5.03
N SER A 3 8.04 26.02 -5.59
CA SER A 3 7.07 25.23 -4.80
C SER A 3 7.57 23.87 -4.30
N LEU A 4 8.66 23.32 -4.87
CA LEU A 4 9.20 22.01 -4.46
C LEU A 4 9.97 22.04 -3.12
N LYS A 5 10.48 23.20 -2.70
CA LYS A 5 11.14 23.34 -1.38
C LYS A 5 10.15 23.29 -0.22
N THR A 6 8.85 23.47 -0.48
CA THR A 6 7.85 23.59 0.58
C THR A 6 7.38 22.22 1.07
N ILE A 7 7.13 21.27 0.16
CA ILE A 7 6.51 19.97 0.52
C ILE A 7 7.52 19.00 1.17
N CYS A 8 8.77 18.92 0.70
CA CYS A 8 9.82 18.14 1.38
C CYS A 8 10.23 18.73 2.73
N ARG A 9 10.09 20.04 2.92
CA ARG A 9 10.29 20.66 4.24
C ARG A 9 9.22 20.24 5.22
N TYR A 10 7.95 20.09 4.83
CA TYR A 10 6.89 19.70 5.76
C TYR A 10 7.06 18.29 6.34
N ASN A 11 7.42 17.28 5.55
CA ASN A 11 7.59 15.91 6.08
C ASN A 11 8.88 15.75 6.91
N LEU A 12 9.96 16.43 6.54
CA LEU A 12 11.21 16.42 7.33
C LEU A 12 11.10 17.27 8.60
N ILE A 13 10.34 18.38 8.56
CA ILE A 13 10.03 19.20 9.75
C ILE A 13 9.05 18.46 10.67
N LEU A 14 8.10 17.67 10.15
CA LEU A 14 7.24 16.81 10.98
C LEU A 14 8.08 15.74 11.71
N PHE A 15 9.04 15.14 11.01
CA PHE A 15 9.94 14.13 11.58
C PHE A 15 10.97 14.72 12.57
N LEU A 16 11.44 15.95 12.35
CA LEU A 16 12.37 16.67 13.25
C LEU A 16 11.65 17.37 14.42
N LEU A 17 10.38 17.74 14.28
CA LEU A 17 9.56 18.28 15.39
C LEU A 17 9.16 17.18 16.38
N LEU A 18 9.06 15.93 15.95
CA LEU A 18 8.86 14.77 16.83
C LEU A 18 10.09 14.47 17.73
N PHE A 19 11.28 14.99 17.41
CA PHE A 19 12.52 14.69 18.15
C PHE A 19 13.10 15.87 18.96
N SER A 20 12.54 17.08 18.87
CA SER A 20 13.15 18.30 19.45
C SER A 20 12.40 18.91 20.65
N THR A 21 11.38 18.24 21.20
CA THR A 21 10.46 18.82 22.22
C THR A 21 10.78 18.49 23.67
N ALA A 22 11.97 18.00 23.99
CA ALA A 22 12.39 17.74 25.37
C ALA A 22 12.58 19.01 26.25
N LEU A 23 12.23 20.21 25.77
CA LEU A 23 12.60 21.49 26.42
C LEU A 23 11.45 22.41 26.84
N TRP A 24 10.19 22.07 26.57
CA TRP A 24 9.02 22.83 27.07
C TRP A 24 8.01 21.84 27.65
N GLY A 25 8.18 21.50 28.93
CA GLY A 25 7.32 20.57 29.66
C GLY A 25 5.93 21.16 29.91
N ALA A 26 5.08 21.20 28.88
CA ALA A 26 3.65 21.20 29.10
C ALA A 26 3.25 19.78 29.50
N ASP A 27 2.49 19.65 30.59
CA ASP A 27 2.06 18.36 31.09
C ASP A 27 1.07 17.72 30.10
N LEU A 28 1.49 16.64 29.42
CA LEU A 28 0.66 15.92 28.46
C LEU A 28 -0.69 15.52 29.08
N ASP A 29 -0.71 15.23 30.39
CA ASP A 29 -1.94 14.91 31.13
C ASP A 29 -2.90 16.10 31.18
N GLN A 30 -2.41 17.34 31.18
CA GLN A 30 -3.25 18.54 31.13
C GLN A 30 -3.98 18.63 29.78
N TYR A 31 -3.33 18.26 28.68
CA TYR A 31 -3.97 18.23 27.36
C TYR A 31 -5.03 17.14 27.28
N TYR A 32 -4.75 15.92 27.77
CA TYR A 32 -5.76 14.86 27.85
C TYR A 32 -6.97 15.26 28.71
N LYS A 33 -6.74 15.87 29.88
CA LYS A 33 -7.83 16.41 30.72
C LYS A 33 -8.63 17.49 29.99
N THR A 34 -7.97 18.33 29.19
CA THR A 34 -8.64 19.34 28.37
C THR A 34 -9.54 18.68 27.32
N VAL A 35 -9.03 17.66 26.62
CA VAL A 35 -9.79 16.88 25.62
C VAL A 35 -10.99 16.17 26.26
N GLN A 36 -10.85 15.64 27.47
CA GLN A 36 -11.92 14.93 28.16
C GLN A 36 -13.01 15.86 28.69
N ASN A 37 -12.65 17.00 29.28
CA ASN A 37 -13.59 17.82 30.07
C ASN A 37 -14.15 19.04 29.34
N SER A 38 -13.55 19.48 28.23
CA SER A 38 -14.00 20.70 27.55
C SER A 38 -15.25 20.47 26.71
N LYS A 39 -16.20 21.41 26.70
CA LYS A 39 -17.35 21.34 25.78
C LYS A 39 -16.95 21.39 24.31
N GLU A 40 -15.92 22.19 24.01
CA GLU A 40 -15.26 22.26 22.71
C GLU A 40 -13.77 21.98 22.93
N VAL A 41 -13.16 21.18 22.07
CA VAL A 41 -11.74 20.84 22.18
C VAL A 41 -10.94 21.82 21.35
N PRO A 42 -10.09 22.67 21.98
CA PRO A 42 -9.25 23.59 21.23
C PRO A 42 -8.26 22.81 20.36
N ASP A 43 -8.04 23.27 19.12
CA ASP A 43 -7.12 22.62 18.19
C ASP A 43 -5.71 22.48 18.77
N ARG A 44 -5.28 23.45 19.57
CA ARG A 44 -3.99 23.42 20.28
C ARG A 44 -3.85 22.19 21.17
N ALA A 45 -4.90 21.74 21.85
CA ALA A 45 -4.81 20.59 22.76
C ALA A 45 -4.53 19.30 22.00
N LEU A 46 -5.25 19.06 20.89
CA LEU A 46 -5.02 17.87 20.07
C LEU A 46 -3.69 17.96 19.30
N ASN A 47 -3.33 19.13 18.77
CA ASN A 47 -2.05 19.31 18.09
C ASN A 47 -0.86 19.05 19.03
N GLU A 48 -0.94 19.46 20.31
CA GLU A 48 0.10 19.15 21.29
C GLU A 48 0.13 17.65 21.65
N ILE A 49 -1.02 16.98 21.73
CA ILE A 49 -1.07 15.51 21.87
C ILE A 49 -0.39 14.85 20.67
N PHE A 50 -0.72 15.22 19.43
CA PHE A 50 -0.07 14.69 18.23
C PHE A 50 1.45 14.92 18.21
N ARG A 51 1.92 16.01 18.83
CA ARG A 51 3.33 16.39 18.86
C ARG A 51 4.13 15.65 19.94
N GLN A 52 3.51 15.37 21.09
CA GLN A 52 4.20 14.89 22.29
C GLN A 52 3.91 13.43 22.62
N GLU A 53 2.71 12.94 22.29
CA GLU A 53 2.36 11.53 22.51
C GLU A 53 3.06 10.67 21.46
N THR A 54 3.75 9.63 21.93
CA THR A 54 4.43 8.66 21.07
C THR A 54 3.57 7.43 20.80
N SER A 55 2.56 7.19 21.66
CA SER A 55 1.62 6.10 21.52
C SER A 55 0.51 6.44 20.52
N ALA A 56 0.61 5.89 19.31
CA ALA A 56 -0.42 6.04 18.30
C ALA A 56 -1.82 5.59 18.78
N SER A 57 -1.90 4.55 19.62
CA SER A 57 -3.18 4.10 20.19
C SER A 57 -3.83 5.15 21.07
N LYS A 58 -3.06 5.86 21.90
CA LYS A 58 -3.60 6.91 22.78
C LYS A 58 -4.05 8.14 22.00
N ILE A 59 -3.32 8.52 20.95
CA ILE A 59 -3.74 9.61 20.04
C ILE A 59 -5.07 9.26 19.38
N LEU A 60 -5.20 8.05 18.83
CA LEU A 60 -6.42 7.60 18.17
C LEU A 60 -7.60 7.56 19.16
N GLU A 61 -7.38 7.10 20.40
CA GLU A 61 -8.39 7.11 21.46
C GLU A 61 -8.82 8.53 21.84
N ALA A 62 -7.87 9.46 22.00
CA ALA A 62 -8.14 10.86 22.31
C ALA A 62 -9.04 11.50 21.24
N VAL A 63 -8.65 11.39 19.97
CA VAL A 63 -9.44 11.94 18.85
C VAL A 63 -10.81 11.26 18.77
N GLY A 64 -10.88 9.93 18.94
CA GLY A 64 -12.14 9.20 18.96
C GLY A 64 -13.11 9.70 20.04
N SER A 65 -12.59 9.98 21.24
CA SER A 65 -13.38 10.45 22.39
C SER A 65 -13.92 11.88 22.25
N CYS A 66 -13.36 12.67 21.33
CA CYS A 66 -13.72 14.08 21.19
C CYS A 66 -14.13 14.51 19.79
N LYS A 67 -14.26 13.58 18.84
CA LYS A 67 -14.48 13.87 17.41
C LYS A 67 -15.57 14.91 17.11
N GLU A 68 -16.68 14.90 17.87
CA GLU A 68 -17.80 15.82 17.66
C GLU A 68 -17.52 17.25 18.15
N ARG A 69 -16.57 17.40 19.07
CA ARG A 69 -16.22 18.65 19.77
C ARG A 69 -15.00 19.36 19.16
N ILE A 70 -14.41 18.81 18.09
CA ILE A 70 -13.23 19.37 17.43
C ILE A 70 -13.62 20.59 16.60
N GLN A 71 -12.85 21.67 16.71
CA GLN A 71 -13.04 22.90 15.94
C GLN A 71 -12.47 22.74 14.51
N ASP A 72 -11.18 22.45 14.36
CA ASP A 72 -10.53 22.16 13.07
C ASP A 72 -10.67 20.68 12.70
N LYS A 73 -11.90 20.31 12.35
CA LYS A 73 -12.26 18.92 12.00
C LYS A 73 -11.40 18.39 10.85
N TYR A 74 -11.17 19.18 9.81
CA TYR A 74 -10.44 18.72 8.63
C TYR A 74 -9.00 18.29 8.97
N ASN A 75 -8.20 19.18 9.57
CA ASN A 75 -6.79 18.89 9.80
C ASN A 75 -6.60 17.74 10.80
N ILE A 76 -7.39 17.71 11.87
CA ILE A 76 -7.29 16.64 12.86
C ILE A 76 -7.70 15.30 12.24
N PHE A 77 -8.83 15.23 11.52
CA PHE A 77 -9.23 13.97 10.88
C PHE A 77 -8.22 13.51 9.83
N TYR A 78 -7.65 14.42 9.04
CA TYR A 78 -6.62 14.08 8.07
C TYR A 78 -5.34 13.52 8.72
N GLN A 79 -4.86 14.14 9.82
CA GLN A 79 -3.70 13.63 10.56
C GLN A 79 -3.99 12.27 11.20
N THR A 80 -5.19 12.13 11.79
CA THR A 80 -5.66 10.88 12.39
C THR A 80 -5.74 9.75 11.36
N ALA A 81 -6.21 10.04 10.15
CA ALA A 81 -6.27 9.08 9.05
C ALA A 81 -4.88 8.59 8.65
N ASN A 82 -3.90 9.49 8.53
CA ASN A 82 -2.52 9.14 8.22
C ASN A 82 -1.86 8.32 9.34
N LEU A 83 -2.10 8.68 10.60
CA LEU A 83 -1.61 7.91 11.74
C LEU A 83 -2.19 6.49 11.74
N ALA A 84 -3.51 6.37 11.54
CA ALA A 84 -4.17 5.07 11.42
C ALA A 84 -3.60 4.23 10.26
N LEU A 85 -3.33 4.87 9.11
CA LEU A 85 -2.71 4.22 7.95
C LEU A 85 -1.31 3.69 8.27
N MET A 86 -0.46 4.48 8.96
CA MET A 86 0.88 4.07 9.38
C MET A 86 0.85 2.92 10.40
N CYS A 87 -0.21 2.83 11.20
CA CYS A 87 -0.43 1.71 12.13
C CYS A 87 -1.10 0.49 11.50
N GLY A 88 -1.34 0.48 10.18
CA GLY A 88 -2.03 -0.61 9.49
C GLY A 88 -3.53 -0.74 9.82
N LYS A 89 -4.12 0.29 10.46
CA LYS A 89 -5.55 0.32 10.81
C LYS A 89 -6.37 0.88 9.64
N TYR A 90 -6.46 0.11 8.55
CA TYR A 90 -7.01 0.60 7.27
C TYR A 90 -8.48 1.01 7.33
N ASP A 91 -9.33 0.29 8.06
CA ASP A 91 -10.74 0.65 8.24
C ASP A 91 -10.89 2.01 8.93
N LEU A 92 -10.08 2.24 9.96
CA LEU A 92 -10.09 3.49 10.69
C LEU A 92 -9.53 4.64 9.85
N ALA A 93 -8.45 4.39 9.11
CA ALA A 93 -7.89 5.36 8.17
C ALA A 93 -8.92 5.78 7.11
N GLN A 94 -9.63 4.81 6.54
CA GLN A 94 -10.68 5.02 5.54
C GLN A 94 -11.79 5.93 6.08
N GLN A 95 -12.26 5.67 7.30
CA GLN A 95 -13.30 6.46 7.97
C GLN A 95 -12.83 7.89 8.23
N TYR A 96 -11.61 8.09 8.75
CA TYR A 96 -11.11 9.44 9.03
C TYR A 96 -10.80 10.23 7.76
N PHE A 97 -10.35 9.59 6.67
CA PHE A 97 -10.26 10.27 5.37
C PHE A 97 -11.63 10.72 4.86
N GLN A 98 -12.68 9.92 5.07
CA GLN A 98 -14.05 10.33 4.74
C GLN A 98 -14.49 11.52 5.59
N LEU A 99 -14.31 11.46 6.92
CA LEU A 99 -14.65 12.56 7.83
C LEU A 99 -13.88 13.86 7.50
N ALA A 100 -12.62 13.74 7.10
CA ALA A 100 -11.83 14.90 6.65
C ALA A 100 -12.46 15.53 5.39
N PHE A 101 -12.88 14.73 4.41
CA PHE A 101 -13.60 15.24 3.24
C PHE A 101 -14.98 15.83 3.62
N ASP A 102 -15.70 15.21 4.55
CA ASP A 102 -17.01 15.71 4.98
C ASP A 102 -16.88 17.09 5.66
N ALA A 103 -15.79 17.30 6.41
CA ALA A 103 -15.45 18.58 7.03
C ALA A 103 -14.98 19.65 6.02
N ASN A 104 -14.42 19.25 4.89
CA ASN A 104 -13.99 20.15 3.81
C ASN A 104 -14.23 19.50 2.44
N GLN A 105 -15.33 19.89 1.79
CA GLN A 105 -15.78 19.34 0.51
C GLN A 105 -14.86 19.65 -0.68
N GLU A 106 -13.76 20.40 -0.47
CA GLU A 106 -12.71 20.62 -1.48
C GLU A 106 -11.47 19.75 -1.23
N ALA A 107 -11.44 18.96 -0.15
CA ALA A 107 -10.35 18.06 0.19
C ALA A 107 -10.36 16.77 -0.66
N TRP A 108 -10.30 16.93 -1.98
CA TRP A 108 -10.40 15.85 -2.96
C TRP A 108 -9.39 14.72 -2.74
N TYR A 109 -8.24 15.04 -2.17
CA TYR A 109 -7.23 14.05 -1.83
C TYR A 109 -7.71 13.10 -0.71
N SER A 110 -8.40 13.61 0.29
CA SER A 110 -9.00 12.79 1.35
C SER A 110 -10.08 11.86 0.78
N LEU A 111 -10.93 12.37 -0.13
CA LEU A 111 -11.92 11.54 -0.81
C LEU A 111 -11.25 10.44 -1.67
N TYR A 112 -10.18 10.78 -2.39
CA TYR A 112 -9.38 9.82 -3.16
C TYR A 112 -8.79 8.72 -2.26
N MET A 113 -8.19 9.08 -1.11
CA MET A 113 -7.62 8.11 -0.18
C MET A 113 -8.69 7.22 0.46
N SER A 114 -9.85 7.78 0.82
CA SER A 114 -10.99 7.00 1.30
C SER A 114 -11.48 5.99 0.26
N ALA A 115 -11.59 6.41 -1.00
CA ALA A 115 -11.96 5.52 -2.11
C ALA A 115 -10.91 4.43 -2.36
N ALA A 116 -9.63 4.77 -2.32
CA ALA A 116 -8.57 3.79 -2.50
C ALA A 116 -8.58 2.73 -1.40
N LEU A 117 -8.73 3.12 -0.12
CA LEU A 117 -8.81 2.15 0.98
C LEU A 117 -10.05 1.25 0.91
N LEU A 118 -11.20 1.78 0.48
CA LEU A 118 -12.39 0.96 0.21
C LEU A 118 -12.13 -0.09 -0.87
N TYR A 119 -11.46 0.30 -1.95
CA TYR A 119 -11.06 -0.64 -3.00
C TYR A 119 -10.13 -1.75 -2.47
N GLU A 120 -9.17 -1.40 -1.61
CA GLU A 120 -8.29 -2.40 -0.96
C GLU A 120 -9.06 -3.37 -0.05
N GLN A 121 -10.17 -2.93 0.53
CA GLN A 121 -11.04 -3.75 1.36
C GLN A 121 -11.94 -4.68 0.53
N GLY A 122 -11.85 -4.64 -0.80
CA GLY A 122 -12.68 -5.46 -1.70
C GLY A 122 -14.03 -4.83 -2.05
N GLU A 123 -14.26 -3.57 -1.69
CA GLU A 123 -15.43 -2.83 -2.16
C GLU A 123 -15.19 -2.32 -3.58
N PHE A 124 -16.22 -2.32 -4.43
CA PHE A 124 -16.06 -1.90 -5.83
C PHE A 124 -17.01 -0.77 -6.23
N GLU A 125 -18.30 -0.85 -5.86
CA GLU A 125 -19.30 0.14 -6.29
C GLU A 125 -19.05 1.52 -5.67
N LEU A 126 -18.94 1.59 -4.35
CA LEU A 126 -18.70 2.84 -3.63
C LEU A 126 -17.37 3.52 -4.01
N PRO A 127 -16.20 2.84 -4.02
CA PRO A 127 -14.96 3.49 -4.43
C PRO A 127 -14.99 3.96 -5.88
N TYR A 128 -15.62 3.22 -6.81
CA TYR A 128 -15.78 3.67 -8.19
C TYR A 128 -16.53 5.02 -8.28
N LEU A 129 -17.66 5.14 -7.57
CA LEU A 129 -18.42 6.39 -7.52
C LEU A 129 -17.59 7.55 -6.95
N LYS A 130 -16.83 7.31 -5.88
CA LYS A 130 -15.95 8.33 -5.29
C LYS A 130 -14.83 8.74 -6.25
N PHE A 131 -14.18 7.78 -6.92
CA PHE A 131 -13.16 8.09 -7.93
C PHE A 131 -13.72 8.91 -9.09
N ARG A 132 -14.96 8.62 -9.52
CA ARG A 132 -15.63 9.42 -10.55
C ARG A 132 -15.83 10.87 -10.10
N VAL A 133 -16.28 11.09 -8.86
CA VAL A 133 -16.41 12.45 -8.30
C VAL A 133 -15.06 13.18 -8.28
N VAL A 134 -13.99 12.51 -7.80
CA VAL A 134 -12.64 13.10 -7.81
C VAL A 134 -12.17 13.40 -9.24
N GLN A 135 -12.43 12.50 -10.19
CA GLN A 135 -12.08 12.72 -11.61
C GLN A 135 -12.81 13.93 -12.21
N GLU A 136 -14.07 14.17 -11.82
CA GLU A 136 -14.88 15.28 -12.32
C GLU A 136 -14.50 16.63 -11.68
N LYS A 137 -14.10 16.62 -10.40
CA LYS A 137 -13.93 17.85 -9.59
C LYS A 137 -12.48 18.24 -9.29
N ALA A 138 -11.56 17.28 -9.18
CA ALA A 138 -10.18 17.56 -8.84
C ALA A 138 -9.36 18.03 -10.05
N GLN A 139 -8.21 18.65 -9.77
CA GLN A 139 -7.22 19.02 -10.78
C GLN A 139 -6.18 17.92 -10.98
N ALA A 140 -5.43 18.00 -12.10
CA ALA A 140 -4.27 17.15 -12.32
C ALA A 140 -3.19 17.41 -11.24
N PRO A 141 -2.45 16.38 -10.79
CA PRO A 141 -2.48 14.99 -11.27
C PRO A 141 -3.54 14.11 -10.58
N LEU A 142 -4.24 14.61 -9.55
CA LEU A 142 -5.15 13.80 -8.74
C LEU A 142 -6.34 13.27 -9.54
N LYS A 143 -6.89 14.09 -10.44
CA LYS A 143 -7.91 13.66 -11.40
C LYS A 143 -7.49 12.45 -12.24
N ASP A 144 -6.26 12.46 -12.74
CA ASP A 144 -5.73 11.37 -13.56
C ASP A 144 -5.47 10.10 -12.73
N LYS A 145 -5.06 10.26 -11.46
CA LYS A 145 -4.97 9.15 -10.50
C LYS A 145 -6.31 8.51 -10.23
N ALA A 146 -7.34 9.33 -9.97
CA ALA A 146 -8.69 8.83 -9.75
C ALA A 146 -9.22 8.10 -11.00
N LYS A 147 -8.92 8.63 -12.19
CA LYS A 147 -9.23 7.94 -13.45
C LYS A 147 -8.49 6.61 -13.57
N ALA A 148 -7.19 6.53 -13.24
CA ALA A 148 -6.46 5.26 -13.27
C ALA A 148 -7.06 4.23 -12.28
N MET A 149 -7.35 4.65 -11.05
CA MET A 149 -8.00 3.79 -10.04
C MET A 149 -9.40 3.36 -10.45
N GLY A 150 -10.19 4.22 -11.09
CA GLY A 150 -11.48 3.83 -11.67
C GLY A 150 -11.33 2.71 -12.71
N GLY A 151 -10.24 2.73 -13.49
CA GLY A 151 -9.87 1.63 -14.38
C GLY A 151 -9.57 0.33 -13.63
N ALA A 152 -8.82 0.39 -12.53
CA ALA A 152 -8.54 -0.77 -11.68
C ALA A 152 -9.81 -1.38 -11.07
N VAL A 153 -10.76 -0.55 -10.63
CA VAL A 153 -12.06 -1.04 -10.15
C VAL A 153 -12.83 -1.75 -11.25
N MET A 154 -12.88 -1.19 -12.47
CA MET A 154 -13.52 -1.85 -13.61
C MET A 154 -12.89 -3.21 -13.94
N LEU A 155 -11.56 -3.29 -13.94
CA LEU A 155 -10.84 -4.56 -14.16
C LEU A 155 -11.20 -5.59 -13.09
N SER A 156 -11.25 -5.19 -11.82
CA SER A 156 -11.62 -6.06 -10.70
C SER A 156 -13.06 -6.58 -10.78
N GLN A 157 -13.96 -5.80 -11.38
CA GLN A 157 -15.34 -6.21 -11.65
C GLN A 157 -15.52 -7.05 -12.93
N GLY A 158 -14.42 -7.43 -13.61
CA GLY A 158 -14.48 -8.17 -14.88
C GLY A 158 -14.87 -7.32 -16.10
N LYS A 159 -14.98 -6.00 -15.96
CA LYS A 159 -15.25 -5.06 -17.07
C LYS A 159 -13.95 -4.72 -17.80
N SER A 160 -13.25 -5.75 -18.29
CA SER A 160 -11.87 -5.67 -18.77
C SER A 160 -11.65 -4.63 -19.86
N GLU A 161 -12.50 -4.60 -20.89
CA GLU A 161 -12.38 -3.61 -21.97
C GLU A 161 -12.50 -2.17 -21.49
N ALA A 162 -13.44 -1.90 -20.59
CA ALA A 162 -13.68 -0.56 -20.06
C ALA A 162 -12.48 -0.10 -19.21
N GLY A 163 -11.96 -0.99 -18.36
CA GLY A 163 -10.76 -0.74 -17.56
C GLY A 163 -9.52 -0.48 -18.42
N ILE A 164 -9.27 -1.32 -19.43
CA ILE A 164 -8.17 -1.16 -20.40
C ILE A 164 -8.28 0.18 -21.13
N ARG A 165 -9.47 0.53 -21.66
CA ARG A 165 -9.71 1.82 -22.32
C ARG A 165 -9.41 3.00 -21.39
N GLN A 166 -9.79 2.90 -20.12
CA GLN A 166 -9.58 3.95 -19.14
C GLN A 166 -8.08 4.14 -18.81
N LEU A 167 -7.34 3.06 -18.58
CA LEU A 167 -5.90 3.10 -18.36
C LEU A 167 -5.13 3.60 -19.58
N ALA A 168 -5.47 3.13 -20.79
CA ALA A 168 -4.88 3.61 -22.04
C ALA A 168 -5.12 5.11 -22.24
N SER A 169 -6.31 5.60 -21.86
CA SER A 169 -6.61 7.03 -21.92
C SER A 169 -5.79 7.83 -20.90
N CYS A 170 -5.57 7.35 -19.67
CA CYS A 170 -4.63 7.98 -18.72
C CYS A 170 -3.22 8.04 -19.28
N LEU A 171 -2.76 6.93 -19.88
CA LEU A 171 -1.44 6.86 -20.48
C LEU A 171 -1.29 7.85 -21.65
N ALA A 172 -2.34 8.04 -22.46
CA ALA A 172 -2.31 8.97 -23.59
C ALA A 172 -2.22 10.43 -23.12
N THR A 173 -2.95 10.81 -22.08
CA THR A 173 -3.10 12.23 -21.68
C THR A 173 -2.14 12.68 -20.60
N SER A 174 -1.70 11.80 -19.70
CA SER A 174 -0.89 12.20 -18.55
C SER A 174 0.61 12.17 -18.85
N SER A 175 1.32 13.18 -18.37
CA SER A 175 2.78 13.28 -18.35
C SER A 175 3.36 13.25 -16.93
N ASP A 176 2.50 13.08 -15.92
CA ASP A 176 2.91 13.04 -14.53
C ASP A 176 3.44 11.65 -14.15
N ASP A 177 4.69 11.58 -13.70
CA ASP A 177 5.36 10.32 -13.35
C ASP A 177 4.56 9.53 -12.29
N SER A 178 3.89 10.19 -11.35
CA SER A 178 3.14 9.49 -10.29
C SER A 178 1.85 8.83 -10.82
N VAL A 179 1.26 9.37 -11.88
CA VAL A 179 0.16 8.73 -12.63
C VAL A 179 0.69 7.58 -13.47
N LEU A 180 1.82 7.78 -14.18
CA LEU A 180 2.43 6.76 -15.02
C LEU A 180 2.87 5.53 -14.20
N TYR A 181 3.44 5.74 -13.01
CA TYR A 181 3.74 4.64 -12.08
C TYR A 181 2.47 3.93 -11.62
N LEU A 182 1.39 4.65 -11.34
CA LEU A 182 0.13 4.02 -10.95
C LEU A 182 -0.45 3.17 -12.09
N VAL A 183 -0.43 3.67 -13.32
CA VAL A 183 -0.88 2.91 -14.51
C VAL A 183 0.01 1.68 -14.72
N TYR A 184 1.32 1.81 -14.55
CA TYR A 184 2.27 0.69 -14.60
C TYR A 184 1.93 -0.38 -13.54
N ASP A 185 1.75 0.02 -12.27
CA ASP A 185 1.44 -0.88 -11.16
C ASP A 185 0.12 -1.65 -11.42
N ILE A 186 -0.95 -0.94 -11.80
CA ILE A 186 -2.24 -1.55 -12.13
C ILE A 186 -2.10 -2.50 -13.33
N SER A 187 -1.42 -2.07 -14.40
CA SER A 187 -1.27 -2.90 -15.59
C SER A 187 -0.44 -4.16 -15.32
N SER A 188 0.53 -4.08 -14.41
CA SER A 188 1.27 -5.24 -13.92
C SER A 188 0.36 -6.22 -13.17
N ALA A 189 -0.45 -5.72 -12.23
CA ALA A 189 -1.41 -6.50 -11.44
C ALA A 189 -2.37 -7.33 -12.30
N PHE A 190 -2.86 -6.73 -13.38
CA PHE A 190 -3.84 -7.35 -14.28
C PHE A 190 -3.22 -7.99 -15.54
N LEU A 191 -1.89 -8.16 -15.57
CA LEU A 191 -1.15 -8.79 -16.69
C LEU A 191 -1.38 -8.11 -18.05
N LEU A 192 -1.56 -6.79 -18.06
CA LEU A 192 -1.79 -5.97 -19.25
C LEU A 192 -0.45 -5.51 -19.87
N SER A 193 0.27 -6.45 -20.47
CA SER A 193 1.65 -6.25 -20.96
C SER A 193 1.82 -5.04 -21.89
N GLU A 194 0.88 -4.77 -22.78
CA GLU A 194 0.95 -3.63 -23.70
C GLU A 194 0.91 -2.29 -22.96
N ILE A 195 -0.05 -2.11 -22.05
CA ILE A 195 -0.19 -0.87 -21.26
C ILE A 195 0.98 -0.74 -20.30
N LYS A 196 1.39 -1.83 -19.64
CA LYS A 196 2.56 -1.87 -18.75
C LYS A 196 3.82 -1.38 -19.48
N ASN A 197 4.11 -1.95 -20.64
CA ASN A 197 5.31 -1.61 -21.42
C ASN A 197 5.24 -0.16 -21.95
N ALA A 198 4.06 0.30 -22.34
CA ALA A 198 3.87 1.66 -22.82
C ALA A 198 4.00 2.70 -21.68
N ALA A 199 3.52 2.39 -20.47
CA ALA A 199 3.77 3.20 -19.27
C ALA A 199 5.26 3.24 -18.91
N ALA A 200 5.95 2.09 -18.93
CA ALA A 200 7.38 2.01 -18.67
C ALA A 200 8.21 2.85 -19.66
N LYS A 201 7.86 2.83 -20.96
CA LYS A 201 8.53 3.66 -21.98
C LYS A 201 8.39 5.17 -21.74
N LYS A 202 7.27 5.61 -21.15
CA LYS A 202 7.06 7.04 -20.83
C LYS A 202 7.79 7.47 -19.55
N LEU A 203 8.08 6.55 -18.64
CA LEU A 203 8.78 6.82 -17.39
C LEU A 203 10.27 7.05 -17.65
N LYS A 204 10.77 8.26 -17.35
CA LYS A 204 12.17 8.67 -17.60
C LYS A 204 13.22 7.84 -16.85
N ALA A 205 12.83 7.25 -15.72
CA ALA A 205 13.75 6.52 -14.84
C ALA A 205 13.69 4.99 -15.04
N GLY A 206 12.83 4.48 -15.92
CA GLY A 206 12.71 3.04 -16.17
C GLY A 206 11.93 2.29 -15.08
N GLY A 207 10.60 2.23 -15.24
CA GLY A 207 9.73 1.36 -14.44
C GLY A 207 9.96 1.41 -12.93
N PHE A 208 9.77 0.28 -12.25
CA PHE A 208 9.87 0.17 -10.78
C PHE A 208 11.24 0.58 -10.22
N GLU A 209 12.34 0.20 -10.88
CA GLU A 209 13.70 0.55 -10.45
C GLU A 209 13.95 2.06 -10.50
N GLY A 210 13.43 2.72 -11.54
CA GLY A 210 13.43 4.17 -11.67
C GLY A 210 12.63 4.89 -10.59
N ARG A 211 11.57 4.25 -10.10
CA ARG A 211 10.75 4.77 -9.02
C ARG A 211 11.50 4.78 -7.70
N LEU A 212 12.16 3.68 -7.36
CA LEU A 212 12.97 3.54 -6.15
C LEU A 212 14.16 4.50 -6.14
N ALA A 213 14.75 4.76 -7.31
CA ALA A 213 15.80 5.77 -7.47
C ALA A 213 15.27 7.21 -7.41
N SER A 214 13.98 7.43 -7.68
CA SER A 214 13.37 8.76 -7.62
C SER A 214 12.80 9.04 -6.22
N GLU A 215 13.46 9.88 -5.44
CA GLU A 215 12.95 10.40 -4.14
C GLU A 215 11.56 11.08 -4.23
N LYS A 216 11.05 11.30 -5.45
CA LYS A 216 9.78 11.96 -5.75
C LYS A 216 8.55 11.05 -5.69
N ALA A 217 8.71 9.73 -5.52
CA ALA A 217 7.61 8.77 -5.62
C ALA A 217 7.07 8.25 -4.27
N ALA A 218 7.36 8.93 -3.15
CA ALA A 218 6.77 8.65 -1.85
C ALA A 218 5.34 9.23 -1.73
N PHE A 219 4.42 8.77 -2.59
CA PHE A 219 2.99 8.92 -2.31
C PHE A 219 2.59 7.87 -1.27
N PRO A 220 1.69 8.19 -0.31
CA PRO A 220 1.25 7.22 0.68
C PRO A 220 0.75 5.96 -0.03
N ILE A 221 1.34 4.88 0.44
CA ILE A 221 1.23 3.52 -0.06
C ILE A 221 -0.20 3.09 0.31
N THR A 222 -1.10 3.04 -0.66
CA THR A 222 -2.29 2.19 -0.50
C THR A 222 -1.77 0.75 -0.34
N PRO A 223 -2.32 -0.05 0.59
CA PRO A 223 -1.88 -1.43 0.84
C PRO A 223 -1.58 -2.28 -0.41
N SER A 224 -2.34 -2.12 -1.50
CA SER A 224 -2.05 -2.68 -2.83
C SER A 224 -0.62 -2.50 -3.31
N ARG A 225 0.08 -1.43 -2.93
CA ARG A 225 1.48 -1.22 -3.33
C ARG A 225 2.48 -2.12 -2.61
N ILE A 226 2.08 -2.75 -1.50
CA ILE A 226 2.84 -3.81 -0.81
C ILE A 226 2.52 -5.18 -1.43
N PHE A 227 1.29 -5.37 -1.94
CA PHE A 227 0.85 -6.64 -2.54
C PHE A 227 1.15 -6.79 -4.04
N LEU A 228 1.43 -5.71 -4.76
CA LEU A 228 1.67 -5.71 -6.21
C LEU A 228 3.15 -5.79 -6.62
N SER A 229 4.10 -5.84 -5.66
CA SER A 229 5.50 -6.18 -5.95
C SER A 229 5.70 -7.70 -5.99
N SER A 230 4.95 -8.40 -6.84
CA SER A 230 5.40 -9.73 -7.28
C SER A 230 6.43 -9.52 -8.38
N ASP A 231 7.69 -9.35 -7.99
CA ASP A 231 8.82 -9.51 -8.90
C ASP A 231 8.81 -10.96 -9.42
N TYR A 232 8.18 -11.19 -10.58
CA TYR A 232 8.47 -12.36 -11.39
C TYR A 232 9.52 -11.94 -12.42
N SER A 233 10.74 -12.40 -12.15
CA SER A 233 11.86 -12.38 -13.08
C SER A 233 11.48 -13.10 -14.37
N ASP A 234 11.32 -12.32 -15.42
CA ASP A 234 11.28 -12.80 -16.79
C ASP A 234 12.73 -13.05 -17.22
N THR A 235 13.26 -14.26 -16.97
CA THR A 235 14.40 -14.78 -17.71
C THR A 235 14.53 -16.30 -17.62
N THR A 236 14.49 -16.93 -18.79
CA THR A 236 15.03 -18.27 -19.14
C THR A 236 14.20 -19.51 -18.78
N ILE A 237 13.20 -19.84 -19.61
CA ILE A 237 13.05 -21.21 -20.15
C ILE A 237 12.70 -21.10 -21.64
N SER A 238 13.74 -21.01 -22.48
CA SER A 238 13.66 -21.51 -23.85
C SER A 238 14.13 -22.95 -23.84
N LYS A 239 13.37 -23.81 -24.54
CA LYS A 239 13.70 -25.18 -24.96
C LYS A 239 13.75 -26.25 -23.87
N ALA A 240 12.63 -26.93 -23.66
CA ALA A 240 12.52 -28.36 -23.93
C ALA A 240 11.07 -28.83 -23.71
N VAL A 241 10.57 -29.54 -24.72
CA VAL A 241 9.53 -30.59 -24.72
C VAL A 241 8.44 -30.27 -25.74
N GLU A 242 8.76 -30.70 -26.94
CA GLU A 242 7.86 -31.02 -28.02
C GLU A 242 7.04 -32.28 -27.64
N SER A 243 5.79 -32.31 -28.10
CA SER A 243 4.88 -33.47 -28.17
C SER A 243 4.29 -34.01 -26.87
N GLN A 244 3.01 -33.72 -26.63
CA GLN A 244 1.95 -34.68 -27.00
C GLN A 244 0.54 -34.05 -26.91
N THR A 245 -0.14 -34.15 -28.04
CA THR A 245 -1.57 -33.97 -28.24
C THR A 245 -2.38 -34.88 -27.32
N ARG A 246 -3.37 -34.32 -26.61
CA ARG A 246 -4.68 -34.96 -26.48
C ARG A 246 -5.77 -33.98 -26.05
N THR A 247 -6.70 -33.80 -26.97
CA THR A 247 -8.02 -33.21 -26.80
C THR A 247 -8.87 -34.08 -25.86
N SER A 248 -9.49 -33.46 -24.86
CA SER A 248 -10.88 -33.77 -24.47
C SER A 248 -11.42 -32.71 -23.51
N THR A 249 -12.40 -32.01 -24.02
CA THR A 249 -13.47 -31.24 -23.39
C THR A 249 -13.89 -31.77 -22.02
N GLN A 250 -13.94 -30.91 -21.00
CA GLN A 250 -15.17 -30.61 -20.26
C GLN A 250 -14.93 -29.46 -19.28
N ALA A 251 -15.73 -28.42 -19.47
CA ALA A 251 -15.86 -27.31 -18.55
C ALA A 251 -16.57 -27.81 -17.29
N GLU A 252 -16.01 -27.51 -16.13
CA GLU A 252 -16.81 -27.28 -14.94
C GLU A 252 -16.16 -26.15 -14.15
N GLN A 253 -17.01 -25.19 -13.80
CA GLN A 253 -16.70 -23.97 -13.09
C GLN A 253 -16.19 -24.33 -11.70
N ASP A 254 -15.00 -23.87 -11.36
CA ASP A 254 -14.70 -23.54 -9.98
C ASP A 254 -13.78 -22.31 -9.95
N ALA A 255 -14.09 -21.37 -9.08
CA ALA A 255 -13.35 -20.13 -8.94
C ALA A 255 -11.89 -20.47 -8.59
N SER A 256 -10.94 -20.26 -9.51
CA SER A 256 -9.56 -20.66 -9.28
C SER A 256 -8.92 -19.78 -8.20
N VAL A 257 -9.02 -20.22 -6.95
CA VAL A 257 -8.16 -19.77 -5.86
C VAL A 257 -6.74 -20.14 -6.28
N ARG A 258 -5.94 -19.15 -6.70
CA ARG A 258 -4.52 -19.39 -7.01
C ARG A 258 -3.88 -19.96 -5.75
N ARG A 259 -3.39 -21.20 -5.79
CA ARG A 259 -2.60 -21.77 -4.69
C ARG A 259 -1.22 -21.08 -4.67
N PRO A 260 -0.70 -20.72 -3.49
CA PRO A 260 0.66 -20.20 -3.40
C PRO A 260 1.67 -21.28 -3.80
N VAL A 261 2.72 -20.89 -4.51
CA VAL A 261 3.85 -21.75 -4.90
C VAL A 261 4.91 -21.84 -3.80
N ALA A 262 4.97 -20.84 -2.91
CA ALA A 262 5.87 -20.84 -1.76
C ALA A 262 5.35 -19.95 -0.62
N ILE A 263 5.92 -20.13 0.57
CA ILE A 263 5.77 -19.26 1.74
C ILE A 263 7.14 -18.60 1.99
N GLN A 264 7.27 -17.30 1.77
CA GLN A 264 8.52 -16.57 2.05
C GLN A 264 8.55 -16.13 3.51
N VAL A 265 9.65 -16.42 4.18
CA VAL A 265 9.86 -16.13 5.61
C VAL A 265 10.79 -14.93 5.82
N GLY A 266 11.65 -14.61 4.85
CA GLY A 266 12.50 -13.43 4.94
C GLY A 266 13.45 -13.25 3.77
N SER A 267 14.03 -12.06 3.68
CA SER A 267 15.11 -11.71 2.76
C SER A 267 16.23 -11.06 3.54
N PHE A 268 17.43 -11.63 3.48
CA PHE A 268 18.57 -11.22 4.29
C PHE A 268 19.71 -10.69 3.41
N GLY A 269 20.35 -9.60 3.81
CA GLY A 269 21.58 -9.12 3.16
C GLY A 269 22.84 -9.90 3.53
N ASN A 270 22.74 -10.85 4.47
CA ASN A 270 23.85 -11.65 4.98
C ASN A 270 23.48 -13.14 4.94
N GLU A 271 24.37 -13.97 4.38
CA GLU A 271 24.12 -15.40 4.21
C GLU A 271 23.94 -16.12 5.55
N THR A 272 24.76 -15.80 6.54
CA THR A 272 24.71 -16.42 7.87
C THR A 272 23.34 -16.24 8.53
N ASN A 273 22.73 -15.06 8.37
CA ASN A 273 21.37 -14.81 8.90
C ASN A 273 20.32 -15.65 8.19
N ALA A 274 20.43 -15.81 6.86
CA ALA A 274 19.54 -16.68 6.11
C ALA A 274 19.71 -18.16 6.49
N ARG A 275 20.95 -18.62 6.71
CA ARG A 275 21.25 -19.99 7.18
C ARG A 275 20.74 -20.25 8.59
N ASN A 276 20.81 -19.25 9.48
CA ASN A 276 20.23 -19.36 10.82
C ASN A 276 18.70 -19.49 10.75
N MET A 277 18.05 -18.73 9.86
CA MET A 277 16.61 -18.88 9.63
C MET A 277 16.28 -20.24 9.00
N GLU A 278 17.06 -20.70 8.01
CA GLU A 278 16.94 -22.04 7.41
C GLU A 278 17.02 -23.14 8.47
N LYS A 279 17.97 -23.05 9.40
CA LYS A 279 18.10 -24.01 10.50
C LYS A 279 16.88 -23.96 11.44
N LYS A 280 16.46 -22.77 11.87
CA LYS A 280 15.28 -22.59 12.73
C LYS A 280 14.03 -23.21 12.11
N LEU A 281 13.85 -23.05 10.80
CA LEU A 281 12.73 -23.63 10.05
C LEU A 281 12.85 -25.17 9.95
N LYS A 282 14.04 -25.72 9.72
CA LYS A 282 14.26 -27.18 9.75
C LYS A 282 13.97 -27.78 11.13
N ASP A 283 14.32 -27.09 12.20
CA ASP A 283 14.04 -27.51 13.58
C ASP A 283 12.52 -27.54 13.87
N LEU A 284 11.72 -26.77 13.14
CA LEU A 284 10.24 -26.81 13.16
C LEU A 284 9.64 -27.89 12.25
N GLY A 285 10.46 -28.71 11.61
CA GLY A 285 10.01 -29.80 10.74
C GLY A 285 9.56 -29.38 9.34
N VAL A 286 9.79 -28.12 8.94
CA VAL A 286 9.51 -27.67 7.56
C VAL A 286 10.76 -27.78 6.67
N LYS A 287 10.57 -27.74 5.35
CA LYS A 287 11.63 -27.87 4.35
C LYS A 287 11.95 -26.53 3.67
N PRO A 288 12.73 -25.63 4.30
CA PRO A 288 13.07 -24.35 3.69
C PRO A 288 14.11 -24.49 2.58
N VAL A 289 14.11 -23.51 1.68
CA VAL A 289 15.11 -23.30 0.63
C VAL A 289 15.66 -21.88 0.77
N VAL A 290 16.97 -21.73 0.62
CA VAL A 290 17.66 -20.43 0.58
C VAL A 290 18.07 -20.14 -0.85
N ASN A 291 17.48 -19.11 -1.45
CA ASN A 291 17.78 -18.66 -2.80
C ASN A 291 18.64 -17.39 -2.75
N THR A 292 19.77 -17.40 -3.46
CA THR A 292 20.63 -16.23 -3.62
C THR A 292 20.17 -15.42 -4.82
N VAL A 293 19.83 -14.15 -4.61
CA VAL A 293 19.37 -13.22 -5.63
C VAL A 293 20.33 -12.03 -5.70
N LYS A 294 20.88 -11.75 -6.88
CA LYS A 294 21.67 -10.53 -7.13
C LYS A 294 20.73 -9.45 -7.65
N SER A 295 20.70 -8.31 -6.96
CA SER A 295 19.88 -7.14 -7.31
C SER A 295 20.80 -5.92 -7.37
N GLY A 296 21.26 -5.56 -8.57
CA GLY A 296 22.34 -4.58 -8.76
C GLY A 296 23.62 -5.03 -8.08
N ASP A 297 24.22 -4.15 -7.26
CA ASP A 297 25.45 -4.43 -6.51
C ASP A 297 25.22 -5.20 -5.19
N LYS A 298 23.96 -5.54 -4.85
CA LYS A 298 23.61 -6.19 -3.58
C LYS A 298 23.23 -7.65 -3.79
N THR A 299 23.70 -8.50 -2.89
CA THR A 299 23.31 -9.92 -2.82
C THR A 299 22.32 -10.11 -1.68
N LEU A 300 21.16 -10.69 -1.99
CA LEU A 300 20.13 -11.04 -1.01
C LEU A 300 19.96 -12.56 -0.95
N TYR A 301 19.69 -13.05 0.26
CA TYR A 301 19.43 -14.46 0.54
C TYR A 301 17.98 -14.57 0.99
N LYS A 302 17.12 -15.07 0.09
CA LYS A 302 15.69 -15.26 0.34
C LYS A 302 15.46 -16.64 0.96
N VAL A 303 14.72 -16.70 2.06
CA VAL A 303 14.35 -17.95 2.72
C VAL A 303 12.87 -18.20 2.50
N SER A 304 12.54 -19.31 1.84
CA SER A 304 11.16 -19.68 1.52
C SER A 304 10.91 -21.16 1.72
N ILE A 305 9.65 -21.54 1.94
CA ILE A 305 9.19 -22.92 2.04
C ILE A 305 8.38 -23.20 0.77
N PRO A 306 8.82 -24.10 -0.12
CA PRO A 306 8.04 -24.48 -1.30
C PRO A 306 6.73 -25.16 -0.88
N VAL A 307 5.64 -24.85 -1.58
CA VAL A 307 4.34 -25.48 -1.34
C VAL A 307 4.20 -26.69 -2.25
N ASP A 308 4.20 -27.87 -1.65
CA ASP A 308 3.90 -29.12 -2.35
C ASP A 308 2.37 -29.34 -2.43
N ALA A 309 1.91 -30.20 -3.35
CA ALA A 309 0.48 -30.43 -3.59
C ALA A 309 -0.31 -30.87 -2.34
N ASP A 310 0.37 -31.59 -1.44
CA ASP A 310 -0.16 -32.16 -0.20
C ASP A 310 0.15 -31.32 1.04
N MET A 311 0.81 -30.17 0.87
CA MET A 311 1.15 -29.30 1.99
C MET A 311 -0.08 -28.54 2.47
N ASP A 312 -0.37 -28.64 3.77
CA ASP A 312 -1.32 -27.75 4.42
C ASP A 312 -0.66 -26.38 4.68
N VAL A 313 -0.85 -25.49 3.71
CA VAL A 313 -0.31 -24.13 3.70
C VAL A 313 -0.77 -23.33 4.93
N ASN A 314 -2.04 -23.46 5.32
CA ASN A 314 -2.60 -22.68 6.42
C ASN A 314 -2.02 -23.13 7.76
N ASN A 315 -1.94 -24.45 7.98
CA ASN A 315 -1.31 -25.00 9.18
C ASN A 315 0.18 -24.65 9.25
N THR A 316 0.87 -24.61 8.11
CA THR A 316 2.27 -24.19 8.05
C THR A 316 2.43 -22.72 8.44
N VAL A 317 1.58 -21.82 7.96
CA VAL A 317 1.62 -20.39 8.34
C VAL A 317 1.29 -20.18 9.82
N LEU A 318 0.32 -20.92 10.36
CA LEU A 318 0.01 -20.88 11.80
C LEU A 318 1.20 -21.32 12.64
N LEU A 319 1.85 -22.44 12.27
CA LEU A 319 3.07 -22.93 12.94
C LEU A 319 4.19 -21.89 12.95
N LEU A 320 4.40 -21.17 11.84
CA LEU A 320 5.39 -20.09 11.76
C LEU A 320 5.05 -18.94 12.71
N LYS A 321 3.79 -18.51 12.70
CA LYS A 321 3.30 -17.42 13.55
C LYS A 321 3.43 -17.75 15.04
N ASP A 322 3.10 -18.97 15.44
CA ASP A 322 3.23 -19.44 16.82
C ASP A 322 4.69 -19.46 17.31
N ASN A 323 5.65 -19.49 16.38
CA ASN A 323 7.09 -19.42 16.64
C ASN A 323 7.70 -18.02 16.44
N GLY A 324 6.85 -16.99 16.33
CA GLY A 324 7.25 -15.60 16.13
C GLY A 324 7.92 -15.34 14.78
N ILE A 325 7.57 -16.14 13.77
CA ILE A 325 8.11 -16.03 12.42
C ILE A 325 7.03 -15.46 11.51
N GLU A 326 7.26 -14.26 10.99
CA GLU A 326 6.40 -13.68 9.97
C GLU A 326 6.60 -14.39 8.61
N SER A 327 5.52 -14.51 7.86
CA SER A 327 5.53 -15.23 6.59
C SER A 327 4.54 -14.63 5.60
N TYR A 328 4.86 -14.70 4.31
CA TYR A 328 4.05 -14.15 3.23
C TYR A 328 3.89 -15.19 2.12
N TYR A 329 2.71 -15.24 1.51
CA TYR A 329 2.45 -16.11 0.37
C TYR A 329 3.13 -15.59 -0.90
N VAL A 330 3.72 -16.51 -1.65
CA VAL A 330 4.25 -16.29 -2.99
C VAL A 330 3.36 -17.08 -3.95
N PHE A 331 2.75 -16.41 -4.92
CA PHE A 331 1.87 -16.99 -5.94
C PHE A 331 2.52 -16.98 -7.32
#